data_AF-A0A960FRC3-F1
#
_entry.id   AF-A0A960FRC3-F1
#
_cell.length_a   1.000
_cell.length_b   1.000
_cell.length_c   1.000
_cell.angle_alpha   90.00
_cell.angle_beta   90.00
_cell.angle_gamma   90.00
#
_symmetry.space_group_name_H-M   'P 1'
#
loop_
_entity.id
_entity.type
_entity.pdbx_description
1 polymer ?
#
loop_
_entity_poly.entity_id
_entity_poly.type
_entity_poly.pdbx_seq_one_letter_code
_entity_poly.pdbx_strand_id
1 'polypeptide(L)'
;MTSRITTALAACAATLTTALGAALVAPAAPAHADGPGAGSPWVVTLGDSYISGEAGRWAGSSNASSSRADALGPTAYYDNPSGTAEQIPRCHRSRSAEAYVGGGVSGVNLACSGATTATSNGTYFKPGIDFYDDGAGHRGQAAMLQSFAAAHNVGMVVVSIGGNDFHFADIVQSCVTDFLASPTWWKDYCRDDSSVTKNFTAANVAAVRARIAGAFRNVQTAMRSAGYADSQWTLLVQTYPSPIPRGSGFRYSESGYTRQSTGGCGFWNGDADWANDTALPTINGAVTGAVADSGLPNATVLDLATAFNGRRLCENTVGLYEEKGIAGWTSPGAVDQTEWVNQIRTVSTCCSNSPYYIQESLHPNYWAQLATRSCVRQAWNGGAPRGGRCTIAGTGLVNGEPRMSLG
;
A
#
# COMPACT_ATOMS: atom_id res chain seq x y z
N MET A 1 66.24 -66.53 -5.54
CA MET A 1 66.63 -66.83 -6.93
C MET A 1 66.93 -65.51 -7.63
N THR A 2 68.13 -65.42 -8.21
CA THR A 2 68.60 -64.50 -9.27
C THR A 2 68.52 -62.98 -9.02
N SER A 3 69.62 -62.31 -8.63
CA SER A 3 70.74 -61.80 -9.48
C SER A 3 70.32 -60.58 -10.33
N ARG A 4 71.06 -59.46 -10.46
CA ARG A 4 72.44 -59.07 -10.05
C ARG A 4 72.72 -57.63 -10.59
N ILE A 5 73.83 -57.02 -10.12
CA ILE A 5 74.70 -56.02 -10.82
C ILE A 5 74.23 -54.54 -10.73
N THR A 6 74.72 -53.75 -9.76
CA THR A 6 76.02 -53.02 -9.61
C THR A 6 76.13 -51.72 -10.40
N THR A 7 76.32 -50.60 -9.68
CA THR A 7 77.40 -49.55 -9.82
C THR A 7 77.08 -48.43 -8.81
N ALA A 8 77.95 -48.15 -7.81
CA ALA A 8 79.02 -47.13 -7.84
C ALA A 8 78.48 -45.69 -8.03
N LEU A 9 78.98 -44.60 -7.44
CA LEU A 9 79.83 -44.24 -6.30
C LEU A 9 79.77 -42.69 -6.29
N ALA A 10 80.15 -42.06 -5.19
CA ALA A 10 80.63 -40.67 -5.11
C ALA A 10 79.62 -39.51 -5.07
N ALA A 11 79.86 -38.67 -4.06
CA ALA A 11 79.17 -37.47 -3.66
C ALA A 11 79.38 -36.28 -4.61
N CYS A 12 78.44 -35.33 -4.60
CA CYS A 12 78.76 -33.91 -4.64
C CYS A 12 77.55 -33.07 -4.19
N ALA A 13 77.84 -32.07 -3.37
CA ALA A 13 76.90 -31.15 -2.77
C ALA A 13 76.14 -30.32 -3.83
N ALA A 14 74.83 -30.16 -3.63
CA ALA A 14 74.04 -29.15 -4.32
C ALA A 14 73.26 -28.33 -3.28
N THR A 15 73.63 -27.05 -3.23
CA THR A 15 72.97 -25.94 -2.54
C THR A 15 71.47 -25.93 -2.80
N LEU A 16 70.66 -26.11 -1.75
CA LEU A 16 69.21 -25.94 -1.82
C LEU A 16 68.87 -24.48 -1.49
N THR A 17 68.70 -23.66 -2.52
CA THR A 17 68.14 -22.33 -2.43
C THR A 17 66.65 -22.44 -2.05
N THR A 18 66.31 -22.03 -0.83
CA THR A 18 64.92 -21.86 -0.38
C THR A 18 64.31 -20.66 -1.11
N ALA A 19 63.53 -20.93 -2.17
CA ALA A 19 62.63 -19.94 -2.75
C ALA A 19 61.43 -19.75 -1.81
N LEU A 20 61.46 -18.69 -0.98
CA LEU A 20 60.27 -18.17 -0.32
C LEU A 20 59.33 -17.62 -1.41
N GLY A 21 58.34 -18.42 -1.80
CA GLY A 21 57.20 -17.92 -2.55
C GLY A 21 56.35 -17.04 -1.65
N ALA A 22 56.53 -15.73 -1.76
CA ALA A 22 55.57 -14.76 -1.23
C ALA A 22 54.26 -14.89 -2.02
N ALA A 23 53.35 -15.74 -1.55
CA ALA A 23 51.98 -15.71 -1.96
C ALA A 23 51.40 -14.36 -1.52
N LEU A 24 51.29 -13.42 -2.47
CA LEU A 24 50.52 -12.20 -2.34
C LEU A 24 49.06 -12.60 -2.09
N VAL A 25 48.68 -12.70 -0.82
CA VAL A 25 47.28 -12.71 -0.41
C VAL A 25 46.75 -11.32 -0.75
N ALA A 26 46.09 -11.18 -1.90
CA ALA A 26 45.35 -9.97 -2.20
C ALA A 26 44.35 -9.75 -1.05
N PRO A 27 44.32 -8.59 -0.38
CA PRO A 27 43.30 -8.32 0.61
C PRO A 27 41.95 -8.42 -0.10
N ALA A 28 41.06 -9.26 0.44
CA ALA A 28 39.67 -9.30 -0.01
C ALA A 28 39.13 -7.87 0.05
N ALA A 29 38.52 -7.40 -1.04
CA ALA A 29 37.83 -6.12 -1.03
C ALA A 29 36.87 -6.09 0.17
N PRO A 30 36.84 -5.01 0.97
CA PRO A 30 35.92 -4.94 2.09
C PRO A 30 34.51 -5.16 1.53
N ALA A 31 33.76 -6.10 2.12
CA ALA A 31 32.34 -6.23 1.83
C ALA A 31 31.70 -4.88 2.15
N HIS A 32 31.25 -4.15 1.13
CA HIS A 32 30.47 -2.95 1.35
C HIS A 32 29.18 -3.37 2.04
N ALA A 33 28.88 -2.74 3.18
CA ALA A 33 27.55 -2.87 3.77
C ALA A 33 26.51 -2.39 2.76
N ASP A 34 25.35 -3.04 2.72
CA ASP A 34 24.20 -2.56 1.95
C ASP A 34 23.89 -1.09 2.33
N GLY A 35 23.43 -0.30 1.37
CA GLY A 35 23.29 1.14 1.53
C GLY A 35 22.96 1.86 0.22
N PRO A 36 23.06 3.20 0.17
CA PRO A 36 22.77 3.97 -1.03
C PRO A 36 23.51 3.44 -2.26
N GLY A 37 22.77 2.87 -3.22
CA GLY A 37 23.32 2.31 -4.46
C GLY A 37 24.06 0.97 -4.32
N ALA A 38 24.07 0.35 -3.13
CA ALA A 38 24.78 -0.90 -2.85
C ALA A 38 23.87 -1.96 -2.21
N GLY A 39 23.88 -3.17 -2.75
CA GLY A 39 23.01 -4.26 -2.29
C GLY A 39 21.74 -4.43 -3.12
N SER A 40 20.89 -5.37 -2.71
CA SER A 40 19.63 -5.67 -3.41
C SER A 40 18.67 -4.47 -3.33
N PRO A 41 17.94 -4.15 -4.41
CA PRO A 41 17.06 -2.99 -4.42
C PRO A 41 15.84 -3.17 -3.50
N TRP A 42 15.38 -2.05 -2.94
CA TRP A 42 14.22 -1.97 -2.06
C TRP A 42 13.17 -1.00 -2.59
N VAL A 43 11.91 -1.41 -2.41
CA VAL A 43 10.73 -0.54 -2.47
C VAL A 43 10.25 -0.28 -1.04
N VAL A 44 10.04 0.98 -0.71
CA VAL A 44 9.51 1.39 0.59
C VAL A 44 8.15 2.04 0.39
N THR A 45 7.13 1.65 1.17
CA THR A 45 5.83 2.34 1.15
C THR A 45 5.63 3.18 2.41
N LEU A 46 5.13 4.40 2.24
CA LEU A 46 4.75 5.33 3.31
C LEU A 46 3.33 5.84 3.05
N GLY A 47 2.62 6.23 4.08
CA GLY A 47 1.31 6.82 3.94
C GLY A 47 0.27 6.32 4.92
N ASP A 48 -0.97 6.34 4.46
CA ASP A 48 -2.14 5.97 5.25
C ASP A 48 -2.62 4.53 5.03
N SER A 49 -3.88 4.27 5.36
CA SER A 49 -4.52 2.95 5.34
C SER A 49 -4.63 2.33 3.94
N TYR A 50 -4.77 3.14 2.88
CA TYR A 50 -4.91 2.62 1.53
C TYR A 50 -3.64 1.90 1.05
N ILE A 51 -2.48 2.40 1.48
CA ILE A 51 -1.16 1.85 1.16
C ILE A 51 -0.58 0.97 2.28
N SER A 52 -1.01 1.13 3.54
CA SER A 52 -0.69 0.16 4.59
C SER A 52 -1.25 -1.23 4.26
N GLY A 53 -2.36 -1.26 3.52
CA GLY A 53 -3.05 -2.49 3.17
C GLY A 53 -4.13 -2.85 4.17
N GLU A 54 -4.73 -1.87 4.84
CA GLU A 54 -5.95 -2.08 5.61
C GLU A 54 -7.02 -2.77 4.74
N ALA A 55 -7.74 -3.73 5.33
CA ALA A 55 -8.64 -4.68 4.64
C ALA A 55 -7.96 -5.72 3.74
N GLY A 56 -6.65 -5.66 3.57
CA GLY A 56 -5.87 -6.58 2.73
C GLY A 56 -5.93 -8.06 3.13
N ARG A 57 -6.52 -8.39 4.29
CA ARG A 57 -6.83 -9.76 4.71
C ARG A 57 -7.89 -10.44 3.82
N TRP A 58 -8.84 -9.66 3.31
CA TRP A 58 -10.09 -10.18 2.76
C TRP A 58 -10.07 -10.16 1.24
N ALA A 59 -10.33 -11.29 0.59
CA ALA A 59 -10.53 -11.37 -0.84
C ALA A 59 -12.03 -11.43 -1.11
N GLY A 60 -12.63 -10.34 -1.60
CA GLY A 60 -14.08 -10.25 -1.80
C GLY A 60 -14.90 -10.13 -0.50
N SER A 61 -16.21 -10.29 -0.64
CA SER A 61 -17.19 -10.06 0.43
C SER A 61 -18.19 -11.20 0.51
N SER A 62 -18.62 -11.57 1.73
CA SER A 62 -19.72 -12.51 1.97
C SER A 62 -20.47 -12.14 3.24
N ASN A 63 -21.79 -12.25 3.19
CA ASN A 63 -22.68 -12.21 4.35
C ASN A 63 -22.95 -13.62 4.91
N ALA A 64 -22.68 -14.67 4.13
CA ALA A 64 -22.88 -16.06 4.57
C ALA A 64 -21.79 -16.53 5.53
N SER A 65 -20.51 -16.24 5.23
CA SER A 65 -19.39 -16.57 6.12
C SER A 65 -18.13 -15.82 5.73
N SER A 66 -17.43 -15.25 6.71
CA SER A 66 -16.13 -14.60 6.52
C SER A 66 -15.06 -15.56 5.99
N SER A 67 -15.16 -16.86 6.27
CA SER A 67 -14.23 -17.88 5.78
C SER A 67 -14.15 -17.95 4.25
N ARG A 68 -15.23 -17.55 3.54
CA ARG A 68 -15.26 -17.50 2.07
C ARG A 68 -14.34 -16.43 1.51
N ALA A 69 -14.03 -15.40 2.31
CA ALA A 69 -13.23 -14.25 1.93
C ALA A 69 -11.87 -14.17 2.67
N ASP A 70 -11.63 -14.99 3.70
CA ASP A 70 -10.40 -14.90 4.50
C ASP A 70 -9.18 -15.44 3.73
N ALA A 71 -8.37 -14.54 3.17
CA ALA A 71 -7.23 -14.91 2.32
C ALA A 71 -5.92 -15.03 3.10
N LEU A 72 -5.73 -14.19 4.12
CA LEU A 72 -4.47 -14.12 4.88
C LEU A 72 -4.62 -14.57 6.35
N GLY A 73 -5.84 -14.83 6.82
CA GLY A 73 -6.07 -15.25 8.20
C GLY A 73 -5.84 -14.13 9.23
N PRO A 74 -5.89 -14.46 10.53
CA PRO A 74 -5.79 -13.49 11.62
C PRO A 74 -4.41 -12.81 11.73
N THR A 75 -3.39 -13.36 11.08
CA THR A 75 -2.01 -12.84 11.10
C THR A 75 -1.73 -11.90 9.93
N ALA A 76 -2.76 -11.48 9.17
CA ALA A 76 -2.62 -10.68 7.96
C ALA A 76 -1.79 -9.41 8.15
N TYR A 77 -1.86 -8.82 9.35
CA TYR A 77 -1.21 -7.57 9.70
C TYR A 77 0.04 -7.74 10.58
N TYR A 78 0.48 -8.96 10.87
CA TYR A 78 1.68 -9.17 11.70
C TYR A 78 2.95 -8.86 10.91
N ASP A 79 3.49 -7.67 11.15
CA ASP A 79 4.64 -7.06 10.47
C ASP A 79 5.86 -6.85 11.37
N ASN A 80 5.79 -7.17 12.66
CA ASN A 80 6.98 -7.16 13.51
C ASN A 80 8.00 -8.22 13.06
N PRO A 81 9.30 -8.10 13.40
CA PRO A 81 10.34 -9.01 12.91
C PRO A 81 10.11 -10.50 13.21
N SER A 82 9.40 -10.84 14.30
CA SER A 82 9.05 -12.22 14.65
C SER A 82 7.78 -12.72 13.96
N GLY A 83 7.03 -11.86 13.27
CA GLY A 83 5.77 -12.19 12.61
C GLY A 83 4.65 -12.60 13.58
N THR A 84 4.65 -12.06 14.80
CA THR A 84 3.73 -12.45 15.89
C THR A 84 2.77 -11.34 16.31
N ALA A 85 3.00 -10.10 15.87
CA ALA A 85 2.14 -8.96 16.18
C ALA A 85 2.35 -7.83 15.16
N GLU A 86 1.48 -6.82 15.22
CA GLU A 86 1.74 -5.53 14.58
C GLU A 86 2.89 -4.81 15.30
N GLN A 87 3.87 -4.29 14.55
CA GLN A 87 4.99 -3.51 15.08
C GLN A 87 4.48 -2.21 15.72
N ILE A 88 3.57 -1.53 15.04
CA ILE A 88 2.81 -0.41 15.60
C ILE A 88 1.35 -0.85 15.61
N PRO A 89 0.73 -1.03 16.79
CA PRO A 89 -0.66 -1.50 16.88
C PRO A 89 -1.62 -0.66 16.04
N ARG A 90 -2.50 -1.33 15.29
CA ARG A 90 -3.53 -0.72 14.43
C ARG A 90 -2.97 0.03 13.22
N CYS A 91 -1.74 -0.22 12.80
CA CYS A 91 -1.28 0.28 11.50
C CYS A 91 -1.77 -0.58 10.34
N HIS A 92 -2.21 -1.82 10.62
CA HIS A 92 -2.79 -2.74 9.64
C HIS A 92 -1.91 -2.84 8.38
N ARG A 93 -0.63 -3.16 8.58
CA ARG A 93 0.34 -3.36 7.50
C ARG A 93 0.18 -4.75 6.91
N SER A 94 -0.62 -4.89 5.85
CA SER A 94 -0.97 -6.19 5.30
C SER A 94 0.17 -6.83 4.51
N ARG A 95 0.29 -8.16 4.59
CA ARG A 95 1.15 -8.95 3.71
C ARG A 95 0.75 -8.90 2.23
N SER A 96 -0.48 -8.48 1.91
CA SER A 96 -0.93 -8.22 0.53
C SER A 96 -0.61 -6.81 0.04
N ALA A 97 -0.10 -5.91 0.90
CA ALA A 97 0.23 -4.54 0.52
C ALA A 97 1.23 -4.46 -0.64
N GLU A 98 1.23 -3.34 -1.32
CA GLU A 98 1.93 -3.12 -2.59
C GLU A 98 3.45 -2.95 -2.51
N ALA A 99 4.02 -2.85 -1.29
CA ALA A 99 5.47 -2.77 -1.09
C ALA A 99 6.22 -3.98 -1.66
N TYR A 100 5.58 -5.14 -1.70
CA TYR A 100 6.22 -6.43 -1.98
C TYR A 100 6.13 -6.80 -3.47
N VAL A 101 6.84 -6.06 -4.33
CA VAL A 101 6.75 -6.20 -5.79
C VAL A 101 7.39 -7.50 -6.35
N GLY A 102 8.29 -8.14 -5.61
CA GLY A 102 8.96 -9.39 -6.02
C GLY A 102 10.04 -9.18 -7.10
N GLY A 103 10.43 -10.25 -7.81
CA GLY A 103 11.39 -10.15 -8.92
C GLY A 103 12.81 -9.77 -8.52
N GLY A 104 13.26 -10.18 -7.32
CA GLY A 104 14.59 -9.82 -6.77
C GLY A 104 14.63 -8.47 -6.08
N VAL A 105 13.48 -7.79 -5.94
CA VAL A 105 13.34 -6.53 -5.20
C VAL A 105 12.71 -6.81 -3.84
N SER A 106 13.33 -6.32 -2.78
CA SER A 106 12.80 -6.41 -1.43
C SER A 106 11.82 -5.28 -1.14
N GLY A 107 10.94 -5.46 -0.15
CA GLY A 107 9.90 -4.49 0.18
C GLY A 107 9.79 -4.28 1.67
N VAL A 108 9.57 -3.03 2.11
CA VAL A 108 9.19 -2.71 3.48
C VAL A 108 8.01 -1.73 3.49
N ASN A 109 7.05 -2.02 4.36
CA ASN A 109 5.89 -1.16 4.55
C ASN A 109 6.04 -0.38 5.85
N LEU A 110 6.14 0.93 5.75
CA LEU A 110 6.23 1.86 6.88
C LEU A 110 4.95 2.69 7.07
N ALA A 111 3.98 2.56 6.15
CA ALA A 111 2.68 3.22 6.19
C ALA A 111 1.85 2.79 7.41
N CYS A 112 0.82 3.57 7.75
CA CYS A 112 -0.02 3.24 8.90
C CYS A 112 -1.46 3.67 8.67
N SER A 113 -2.40 2.75 8.88
CA SER A 113 -3.83 3.07 8.92
C SER A 113 -4.12 4.22 9.89
N GLY A 114 -4.86 5.23 9.42
CA GLY A 114 -5.19 6.44 10.16
C GLY A 114 -4.10 7.52 10.18
N ALA A 115 -2.97 7.35 9.47
CA ALA A 115 -1.96 8.38 9.36
C ALA A 115 -2.49 9.61 8.60
N THR A 116 -2.19 10.79 9.13
CA THR A 116 -2.23 12.06 8.38
C THR A 116 -0.81 12.44 7.96
N THR A 117 -0.63 13.57 7.29
CA THR A 117 0.72 14.10 7.04
C THR A 117 1.53 14.34 8.33
N ALA A 118 0.87 14.60 9.46
CA ALA A 118 1.49 14.80 10.78
C ALA A 118 1.26 13.64 11.75
N THR A 119 2.22 13.40 12.62
CA THR A 119 2.16 12.38 13.67
C THR A 119 1.16 12.74 14.77
N SER A 120 0.36 11.77 15.17
CA SER A 120 -0.53 11.85 16.33
C SER A 120 -0.13 10.82 17.38
N ASN A 121 0.20 11.27 18.58
CA ASN A 121 0.55 10.42 19.73
C ASN A 121 -0.63 10.32 20.71
N GLY A 122 -1.78 9.85 20.22
CA GLY A 122 -2.99 9.63 21.01
C GLY A 122 -3.08 8.21 21.58
N THR A 123 -4.31 7.73 21.84
CA THR A 123 -4.56 6.36 22.35
C THR A 123 -3.89 5.28 21.52
N TYR A 124 -3.89 5.45 20.19
CA TYR A 124 -3.04 4.68 19.29
C TYR A 124 -2.09 5.66 18.61
N PHE A 125 -0.80 5.35 18.65
CA PHE A 125 0.20 6.10 17.92
C PHE A 125 -0.02 5.98 16.41
N LYS A 126 -0.08 7.13 15.72
CA LYS A 126 -0.25 7.23 14.27
C LYS A 126 0.90 8.06 13.69
N PRO A 127 1.93 7.42 13.10
CA PRO A 127 3.07 8.14 12.55
C PRO A 127 2.65 8.86 11.27
N GLY A 128 2.85 10.16 11.21
CA GLY A 128 2.75 10.96 9.99
C GLY A 128 4.03 10.88 9.17
N ILE A 129 4.08 11.57 8.04
CA ILE A 129 5.30 11.65 7.21
C ILE A 129 6.14 12.83 7.70
N ASP A 130 6.60 12.71 8.93
CA ASP A 130 7.45 13.67 9.62
C ASP A 130 8.60 12.96 10.38
N PHE A 131 9.40 13.76 11.06
CA PHE A 131 10.54 13.30 11.85
C PHE A 131 10.22 13.21 13.34
N TYR A 132 8.95 13.00 13.72
CA TYR A 132 8.59 12.77 15.11
C TYR A 132 9.43 11.63 15.70
N ASP A 133 9.94 11.84 16.91
CA ASP A 133 10.63 10.82 17.69
C ASP A 133 10.51 11.19 19.17
N ASP A 134 9.86 10.35 19.97
CA ASP A 134 9.71 10.57 21.41
C ASP A 134 10.77 9.84 22.25
N GLY A 135 11.70 9.13 21.61
CA GLY A 135 12.70 8.31 22.30
C GLY A 135 12.14 7.04 22.96
N ALA A 136 10.83 6.80 22.90
CA ALA A 136 10.16 5.60 23.43
C ALA A 136 9.84 4.57 22.33
N GLY A 137 10.39 4.79 21.12
CA GLY A 137 10.17 3.92 19.96
C GLY A 137 9.03 4.38 19.04
N HIS A 138 8.34 5.47 19.37
CA HIS A 138 7.35 6.07 18.46
C HIS A 138 8.03 7.06 17.53
N ARG A 139 8.04 6.72 16.24
CA ARG A 139 8.75 7.48 15.22
C ARG A 139 7.84 7.78 14.04
N GLY A 140 7.93 9.00 13.52
CA GLY A 140 7.30 9.39 12.26
C GLY A 140 7.85 8.58 11.09
N GLN A 141 7.06 8.46 10.02
CA GLN A 141 7.41 7.63 8.87
C GLN A 141 8.65 8.11 8.14
N ALA A 142 8.92 9.43 8.10
CA ALA A 142 10.14 9.95 7.50
C ALA A 142 11.38 9.62 8.36
N ALA A 143 11.27 9.67 9.69
CA ALA A 143 12.32 9.21 10.60
C ALA A 143 12.59 7.69 10.46
N MET A 144 11.54 6.88 10.33
CA MET A 144 11.67 5.44 10.06
C MET A 144 12.34 5.18 8.69
N LEU A 145 11.94 5.91 7.64
CA LEU A 145 12.56 5.82 6.31
C LEU A 145 14.04 6.16 6.38
N GLN A 146 14.42 7.26 7.03
CA GLN A 146 15.81 7.68 7.15
C GLN A 146 16.68 6.57 7.77
N SER A 147 16.21 5.98 8.88
CA SER A 147 16.95 4.88 9.54
C SER A 147 17.02 3.63 8.66
N PHE A 148 15.93 3.30 7.96
CA PHE A 148 15.92 2.14 7.08
C PHE A 148 16.86 2.34 5.89
N ALA A 149 16.75 3.46 5.19
CA ALA A 149 17.47 3.74 3.96
C ALA A 149 18.99 3.84 4.16
N ALA A 150 19.46 4.21 5.36
CA ALA A 150 20.89 4.31 5.67
C ALA A 150 21.66 2.99 5.54
N ALA A 151 20.97 1.84 5.56
CA ALA A 151 21.56 0.50 5.50
C ALA A 151 21.02 -0.38 4.36
N HIS A 152 20.26 0.19 3.42
CA HIS A 152 19.64 -0.54 2.32
C HIS A 152 19.79 0.24 1.02
N ASN A 153 19.54 -0.38 -0.14
CA ASN A 153 19.50 0.29 -1.45
C ASN A 153 18.05 0.57 -1.89
N VAL A 154 17.49 1.69 -1.45
CA VAL A 154 16.12 2.11 -1.73
C VAL A 154 16.07 2.84 -3.08
N GLY A 155 15.50 2.19 -4.09
CA GLY A 155 15.36 2.77 -5.43
C GLY A 155 14.00 3.45 -5.66
N MET A 156 12.98 3.13 -4.85
CA MET A 156 11.64 3.71 -5.00
C MET A 156 10.95 3.82 -3.65
N VAL A 157 10.40 5.00 -3.38
CA VAL A 157 9.53 5.27 -2.23
C VAL A 157 8.14 5.59 -2.75
N VAL A 158 7.16 4.76 -2.39
CA VAL A 158 5.77 4.89 -2.83
C VAL A 158 4.96 5.54 -1.71
N VAL A 159 4.19 6.57 -2.04
CA VAL A 159 3.45 7.36 -1.04
C VAL A 159 1.98 7.53 -1.41
N SER A 160 1.08 7.17 -0.49
CA SER A 160 -0.34 7.54 -0.52
C SER A 160 -0.71 8.24 0.78
N ILE A 161 -0.94 9.56 0.74
CA ILE A 161 -1.24 10.34 1.94
C ILE A 161 -2.19 11.50 1.62
N GLY A 162 -2.96 11.95 2.61
CA GLY A 162 -3.83 13.11 2.51
C GLY A 162 -5.32 12.81 2.63
N GLY A 163 -5.78 11.56 2.45
CA GLY A 163 -7.19 11.20 2.61
C GLY A 163 -7.69 11.53 4.02
N ASN A 164 -6.90 11.19 5.04
CA ASN A 164 -7.21 11.52 6.43
C ASN A 164 -7.07 13.02 6.74
N ASP A 165 -6.20 13.76 6.05
CA ASP A 165 -6.11 15.24 6.17
C ASP A 165 -7.37 15.95 5.62
N PHE A 166 -8.12 15.28 4.74
CA PHE A 166 -9.46 15.68 4.26
C PHE A 166 -10.62 15.17 5.13
N HIS A 167 -10.34 14.48 6.24
CA HIS A 167 -11.37 13.86 7.09
C HIS A 167 -12.24 12.82 6.35
N PHE A 168 -11.63 12.03 5.44
CA PHE A 168 -12.39 11.11 4.60
C PHE A 168 -13.22 10.08 5.39
N ALA A 169 -12.70 9.56 6.51
CA ALA A 169 -13.46 8.65 7.38
C ALA A 169 -14.72 9.31 7.96
N ASP A 170 -14.62 10.57 8.40
CA ASP A 170 -15.76 11.34 8.93
C ASP A 170 -16.81 11.59 7.83
N ILE A 171 -16.37 11.90 6.61
CA ILE A 171 -17.25 12.09 5.45
C ILE A 171 -18.02 10.80 5.13
N VAL A 172 -17.32 9.66 5.07
CA VAL A 172 -17.96 8.35 4.83
C VAL A 172 -18.98 8.05 5.93
N GLN A 173 -18.64 8.34 7.19
CA GLN A 173 -19.56 8.16 8.31
C GLN A 173 -20.81 9.03 8.17
N SER A 174 -20.69 10.31 7.80
CA SER A 174 -21.84 11.18 7.53
C SER A 174 -22.73 10.58 6.45
N CYS A 175 -22.17 10.22 5.29
CA CYS A 175 -22.96 9.67 4.18
C CYS A 175 -23.71 8.37 4.52
N VAL A 176 -23.07 7.48 5.27
CA VAL A 176 -23.72 6.23 5.72
C VAL A 176 -24.77 6.52 6.78
N THR A 177 -24.54 7.49 7.66
CA THR A 177 -25.50 7.91 8.68
C THR A 177 -26.75 8.51 8.03
N ASP A 178 -26.59 9.44 7.10
CA ASP A 178 -27.70 10.10 6.43
C ASP A 178 -28.50 9.11 5.58
N PHE A 179 -27.82 8.14 4.93
CA PHE A 179 -28.48 7.02 4.25
C PHE A 179 -29.34 6.17 5.20
N LEU A 180 -28.82 5.86 6.39
CA LEU A 180 -29.52 5.03 7.36
C LEU A 180 -30.64 5.79 8.09
N ALA A 181 -30.48 7.08 8.31
CA ALA A 181 -31.38 7.91 9.12
C ALA A 181 -32.49 8.60 8.32
N SER A 182 -32.39 8.64 6.99
CA SER A 182 -33.40 9.27 6.13
C SER A 182 -34.18 8.24 5.28
N PRO A 183 -35.49 8.45 5.04
CA PRO A 183 -36.28 7.57 4.19
C PRO A 183 -36.15 7.94 2.71
N THR A 184 -36.39 6.98 1.79
CA THR A 184 -36.26 7.19 0.34
C THR A 184 -37.13 8.35 -0.22
N TRP A 185 -38.24 8.71 0.42
CA TRP A 185 -39.11 9.82 0.00
C TRP A 185 -38.68 11.19 0.56
N TRP A 186 -37.72 11.22 1.49
CA TRP A 186 -37.16 12.44 2.05
C TRP A 186 -35.68 12.21 2.39
N LYS A 187 -34.88 12.09 1.34
CA LYS A 187 -33.45 11.78 1.43
C LYS A 187 -32.68 12.94 2.04
N ASP A 188 -31.77 12.61 2.93
CA ASP A 188 -30.78 13.50 3.51
C ASP A 188 -29.40 13.17 2.90
N TYR A 189 -28.69 14.16 2.37
CA TYR A 189 -27.47 13.93 1.57
C TYR A 189 -26.25 14.51 2.28
N CYS A 190 -25.26 13.68 2.60
CA CYS A 190 -24.04 14.18 3.25
C CYS A 190 -23.28 15.22 2.42
N ARG A 191 -23.44 15.23 1.09
CA ARG A 191 -22.66 16.12 0.21
C ARG A 191 -22.96 17.60 0.42
N ASP A 192 -24.14 17.96 0.92
CA ASP A 192 -24.53 19.35 1.20
C ASP A 192 -24.41 19.73 2.68
N ASP A 193 -24.00 18.75 3.48
CA ASP A 193 -23.80 18.88 4.91
C ASP A 193 -22.61 19.78 5.25
N SER A 194 -22.77 20.68 6.24
CA SER A 194 -21.68 21.57 6.67
C SER A 194 -20.46 20.79 7.20
N SER A 195 -20.71 19.61 7.76
CA SER A 195 -19.71 18.67 8.27
C SER A 195 -18.77 18.16 7.15
N VAL A 196 -19.30 18.05 5.93
CA VAL A 196 -18.59 17.57 4.72
C VAL A 196 -18.05 18.73 3.90
N THR A 197 -18.89 19.70 3.53
CA THR A 197 -18.56 20.80 2.62
C THR A 197 -17.38 21.65 3.10
N LYS A 198 -17.19 21.81 4.42
CA LYS A 198 -16.03 22.53 5.00
C LYS A 198 -14.68 21.95 4.56
N ASN A 199 -14.60 20.64 4.34
CA ASN A 199 -13.37 19.94 3.94
C ASN A 199 -13.00 20.21 2.47
N PHE A 200 -13.95 20.66 1.66
CA PHE A 200 -13.77 20.91 0.22
C PHE A 200 -13.77 22.39 -0.16
N THR A 201 -13.68 23.29 0.81
CA THR A 201 -13.45 24.72 0.53
C THR A 201 -12.09 24.91 -0.14
N ALA A 202 -11.97 25.89 -1.04
CA ALA A 202 -10.70 26.18 -1.72
C ALA A 202 -9.54 26.42 -0.73
N ALA A 203 -9.83 27.08 0.40
CA ALA A 203 -8.85 27.31 1.46
C ALA A 203 -8.38 26.00 2.12
N ASN A 204 -9.31 25.10 2.47
CA ASN A 204 -8.93 23.82 3.09
C ASN A 204 -8.18 22.92 2.10
N VAL A 205 -8.63 22.85 0.85
CA VAL A 205 -7.94 22.10 -0.22
C VAL A 205 -6.51 22.59 -0.40
N ALA A 206 -6.29 23.91 -0.43
CA ALA A 206 -4.95 24.49 -0.52
C ALA A 206 -4.09 24.16 0.72
N ALA A 207 -4.68 24.21 1.93
CA ALA A 207 -3.97 23.88 3.16
C ALA A 207 -3.56 22.40 3.22
N VAL A 208 -4.45 21.48 2.83
CA VAL A 208 -4.14 20.04 2.76
C VAL A 208 -3.07 19.77 1.69
N ARG A 209 -3.21 20.35 0.49
CA ARG A 209 -2.20 20.26 -0.58
C ARG A 209 -0.82 20.73 -0.10
N ALA A 210 -0.75 21.85 0.63
CA ALA A 210 0.51 22.35 1.19
C ALA A 210 1.12 21.39 2.23
N ARG A 211 0.29 20.77 3.08
CA ARG A 211 0.73 19.73 4.03
C ARG A 211 1.29 18.49 3.32
N ILE A 212 0.61 18.01 2.28
CA ILE A 212 1.06 16.87 1.46
C ILE A 212 2.41 17.20 0.77
N ALA A 213 2.56 18.40 0.21
CA ALA A 213 3.83 18.83 -0.38
C ALA A 213 4.96 18.88 0.66
N GLY A 214 4.63 19.28 1.90
CA GLY A 214 5.55 19.21 3.05
C GLY A 214 5.98 17.78 3.37
N ALA A 215 5.04 16.83 3.41
CA ALA A 215 5.33 15.41 3.59
C ALA A 215 6.28 14.86 2.50
N PHE A 216 6.08 15.22 1.23
CA PHE A 216 6.99 14.81 0.14
C PHE A 216 8.41 15.37 0.31
N ARG A 217 8.54 16.63 0.76
CA ARG A 217 9.86 17.20 1.11
C ARG A 217 10.50 16.51 2.32
N ASN A 218 9.71 16.04 3.28
CA ASN A 218 10.23 15.25 4.41
C ASN A 218 10.79 13.89 3.93
N VAL A 219 10.13 13.23 2.96
CA VAL A 219 10.67 12.01 2.33
C VAL A 219 12.02 12.29 1.67
N GLN A 220 12.13 13.35 0.87
CA GLN A 220 13.41 13.75 0.27
C GLN A 220 14.47 14.04 1.33
N THR A 221 14.11 14.73 2.41
CA THR A 221 15.02 15.03 3.51
C THR A 221 15.52 13.76 4.20
N ALA A 222 14.64 12.78 4.41
CA ALA A 222 14.99 11.49 5.00
C ALA A 222 15.96 10.71 4.11
N MET A 223 15.70 10.65 2.81
CA MET A 223 16.58 10.00 1.83
C MET A 223 17.95 10.69 1.73
N ARG A 224 17.99 12.03 1.66
CA ARG A 224 19.25 12.78 1.65
C ARG A 224 20.06 12.58 2.94
N SER A 225 19.38 12.57 4.09
CA SER A 225 20.01 12.33 5.39
C SER A 225 20.54 10.90 5.54
N ALA A 226 19.96 9.94 4.80
CA ALA A 226 20.46 8.58 4.67
C ALA A 226 21.60 8.42 3.65
N GLY A 227 22.02 9.50 2.97
CA GLY A 227 23.15 9.50 2.03
C GLY A 227 22.80 9.37 0.56
N TYR A 228 21.52 9.50 0.18
CA TYR A 228 21.08 9.42 -1.20
C TYR A 228 21.14 10.76 -1.92
N ALA A 229 21.64 10.75 -3.15
CA ALA A 229 21.31 11.77 -4.13
C ALA A 229 19.89 11.55 -4.68
N ASP A 230 19.18 12.62 -5.03
CA ASP A 230 17.82 12.55 -5.58
C ASP A 230 17.74 11.73 -6.87
N SER A 231 18.84 11.60 -7.61
CA SER A 231 18.92 10.78 -8.83
C SER A 231 18.98 9.27 -8.58
N GLN A 232 19.20 8.83 -7.34
CA GLN A 232 19.33 7.41 -7.00
C GLN A 232 17.99 6.73 -6.67
N TRP A 233 16.92 7.50 -6.51
CA TRP A 233 15.61 6.98 -6.11
C TRP A 233 14.48 7.81 -6.71
N THR A 234 13.29 7.22 -6.79
CA THR A 234 12.07 7.90 -7.26
C THR A 234 11.02 7.97 -6.16
N LEU A 235 10.39 9.13 -6.01
CA LEU A 235 9.15 9.27 -5.25
C LEU A 235 7.96 8.94 -6.17
N LEU A 236 7.30 7.81 -5.94
CA LEU A 236 6.08 7.42 -6.65
C LEU A 236 4.85 7.81 -5.82
N VAL A 237 4.18 8.89 -6.17
CA VAL A 237 2.99 9.39 -5.47
C VAL A 237 1.74 8.76 -6.05
N GLN A 238 0.93 8.13 -5.22
CA GLN A 238 -0.32 7.49 -5.64
C GLN A 238 -1.52 8.38 -5.39
N THR A 239 -2.44 8.40 -6.35
CA THR A 239 -3.80 8.90 -6.11
C THR A 239 -4.67 7.84 -5.43
N TYR A 240 -5.83 8.21 -4.91
CA TYR A 240 -6.79 7.25 -4.36
C TYR A 240 -7.71 6.70 -5.46
N PRO A 241 -7.98 5.38 -5.47
CA PRO A 241 -9.00 4.78 -6.33
C PRO A 241 -10.41 5.10 -5.81
N SER A 242 -11.40 5.13 -6.71
CA SER A 242 -12.80 5.23 -6.30
C SER A 242 -13.28 3.93 -5.66
N PRO A 243 -13.76 3.92 -4.40
CA PRO A 243 -14.15 2.69 -3.72
C PRO A 243 -15.58 2.21 -4.06
N ILE A 244 -16.42 3.11 -4.59
CA ILE A 244 -17.83 2.88 -4.96
C ILE A 244 -18.15 3.46 -6.33
N PRO A 245 -19.10 2.89 -7.08
CA PRO A 245 -19.58 3.48 -8.32
C PRO A 245 -20.38 4.77 -8.11
N ARG A 246 -20.63 5.48 -9.21
CA ARG A 246 -21.75 6.45 -9.28
C ARG A 246 -23.06 5.75 -8.95
N GLY A 247 -24.10 6.52 -8.61
CA GLY A 247 -25.40 6.01 -8.20
C GLY A 247 -25.99 4.99 -9.18
N SER A 248 -25.87 5.24 -10.49
CA SER A 248 -26.35 4.36 -11.55
C SER A 248 -25.57 3.03 -11.70
N GLY A 249 -24.38 2.94 -11.13
CA GLY A 249 -23.55 1.74 -11.16
C GLY A 249 -23.77 0.80 -9.97
N PHE A 250 -24.53 1.21 -8.95
CA PHE A 250 -24.86 0.33 -7.84
C PHE A 250 -25.81 -0.79 -8.26
N ARG A 251 -25.53 -2.01 -7.82
CA ARG A 251 -26.42 -3.16 -7.96
C ARG A 251 -27.66 -3.06 -7.07
N TYR A 252 -27.51 -2.48 -5.88
CA TYR A 252 -28.61 -2.36 -4.92
C TYR A 252 -29.29 -1.00 -5.08
N SER A 253 -30.62 -1.00 -5.14
CA SER A 253 -31.42 0.23 -5.18
C SER A 253 -31.20 1.08 -3.92
N GLU A 254 -31.37 2.40 -4.04
CA GLU A 254 -31.48 3.30 -2.88
C GLU A 254 -32.90 3.33 -2.30
N SER A 255 -33.82 2.51 -2.83
CA SER A 255 -35.12 2.28 -2.22
C SER A 255 -35.00 1.24 -1.11
N GLY A 256 -35.18 1.69 0.14
CA GLY A 256 -34.99 0.88 1.33
C GLY A 256 -33.52 0.66 1.70
N TYR A 257 -33.26 -0.31 2.57
CA TYR A 257 -31.96 -0.45 3.26
C TYR A 257 -31.06 -1.57 2.73
N THR A 258 -31.46 -2.32 1.71
CA THR A 258 -30.69 -3.49 1.19
C THR A 258 -29.29 -3.10 0.73
N ARG A 259 -29.12 -1.88 0.22
CA ARG A 259 -27.82 -1.31 -0.13
C ARG A 259 -26.84 -1.32 1.05
N GLN A 260 -27.30 -1.04 2.27
CA GLN A 260 -26.45 -1.18 3.47
C GLN A 260 -26.55 -2.56 4.12
N SER A 261 -27.76 -3.09 4.32
CA SER A 261 -27.97 -4.33 5.09
C SER A 261 -27.48 -5.59 4.39
N THR A 262 -27.40 -5.58 3.06
CA THR A 262 -26.83 -6.67 2.25
C THR A 262 -25.52 -6.23 1.62
N GLY A 263 -25.52 -5.09 0.93
CA GLY A 263 -24.34 -4.63 0.20
C GLY A 263 -23.23 -4.07 1.07
N GLY A 264 -23.56 -3.47 2.22
CA GLY A 264 -22.61 -2.70 3.03
C GLY A 264 -22.11 -1.44 2.31
N CYS A 265 -22.94 -0.79 1.50
CA CYS A 265 -22.54 0.37 0.69
C CYS A 265 -23.61 1.48 0.73
N GLY A 266 -24.19 1.70 1.91
CA GLY A 266 -25.26 2.65 2.16
C GLY A 266 -24.86 4.09 1.87
N PHE A 267 -24.99 4.49 0.61
CA PHE A 267 -24.85 5.85 0.12
C PHE A 267 -26.09 6.18 -0.69
N TRP A 268 -26.59 7.40 -0.62
CA TRP A 268 -27.56 7.85 -1.62
C TRP A 268 -26.89 8.00 -2.98
N ASN A 269 -27.66 7.88 -4.06
CA ASN A 269 -27.14 8.07 -5.42
C ASN A 269 -26.49 9.46 -5.58
N GLY A 270 -27.11 10.49 -5.00
CA GLY A 270 -26.57 11.86 -5.04
C GLY A 270 -25.20 11.99 -4.37
N ASP A 271 -24.98 11.30 -3.25
CA ASP A 271 -23.69 11.32 -2.54
C ASP A 271 -22.62 10.51 -3.29
N ALA A 272 -23.00 9.38 -3.87
CA ALA A 272 -22.10 8.56 -4.67
C ALA A 272 -21.68 9.24 -5.98
N ASP A 273 -22.60 9.97 -6.63
CA ASP A 273 -22.30 10.80 -7.79
C ASP A 273 -21.33 11.92 -7.41
N TRP A 274 -21.61 12.66 -6.32
CA TRP A 274 -20.71 13.69 -5.80
C TRP A 274 -19.33 13.13 -5.41
N ALA A 275 -19.27 11.95 -4.79
CA ALA A 275 -18.01 11.33 -4.41
C ALA A 275 -17.13 11.04 -5.64
N ASN A 276 -17.72 10.53 -6.73
CA ASN A 276 -17.01 10.22 -7.96
C ASN A 276 -16.68 11.46 -8.80
N ASP A 277 -17.53 12.49 -8.78
CA ASP A 277 -17.44 13.62 -9.70
C ASP A 277 -16.78 14.85 -9.10
N THR A 278 -16.76 14.96 -7.77
CA THR A 278 -16.25 16.14 -7.05
C THR A 278 -15.26 15.77 -5.97
N ALA A 279 -15.66 14.94 -4.98
CA ALA A 279 -14.84 14.71 -3.80
C ALA A 279 -13.50 14.05 -4.13
N LEU A 280 -13.54 12.89 -4.81
CA LEU A 280 -12.33 12.14 -5.16
C LEU A 280 -11.46 12.90 -6.18
N PRO A 281 -12.02 13.53 -7.25
CA PRO A 281 -11.22 14.40 -8.11
C PRO A 281 -10.53 15.54 -7.36
N THR A 282 -11.18 16.14 -6.35
CA THR A 282 -10.59 17.21 -5.53
C THR A 282 -9.43 16.69 -4.67
N ILE A 283 -9.61 15.55 -4.00
CA ILE A 283 -8.56 14.92 -3.19
C ILE A 283 -7.37 14.53 -4.07
N ASN A 284 -7.61 13.85 -5.19
CA ASN A 284 -6.56 13.45 -6.13
C ASN A 284 -5.89 14.65 -6.82
N GLY A 285 -6.63 15.73 -7.07
CA GLY A 285 -6.10 17.00 -7.54
C GLY A 285 -5.18 17.67 -6.52
N ALA A 286 -5.50 17.58 -5.22
CA ALA A 286 -4.62 18.07 -4.16
C ALA A 286 -3.33 17.24 -4.06
N VAL A 287 -3.43 15.91 -4.13
CA VAL A 287 -2.26 15.00 -4.12
C VAL A 287 -1.34 15.25 -5.32
N THR A 288 -1.89 15.27 -6.53
CA THR A 288 -1.11 15.51 -7.76
C THR A 288 -0.56 16.94 -7.82
N GLY A 289 -1.33 17.93 -7.38
CA GLY A 289 -0.86 19.31 -7.24
C GLY A 289 0.27 19.45 -6.23
N ALA A 290 0.25 18.68 -5.14
CA ALA A 290 1.31 18.68 -4.13
C ALA A 290 2.64 18.14 -4.68
N VAL A 291 2.63 17.27 -5.69
CA VAL A 291 3.85 16.84 -6.40
C VAL A 291 4.54 18.04 -7.03
N ALA A 292 3.80 18.87 -7.78
CA ALA A 292 4.34 20.09 -8.37
C ALA A 292 4.84 21.08 -7.29
N ASP A 293 4.04 21.32 -6.24
CA ASP A 293 4.38 22.27 -5.16
C ASP A 293 5.55 21.81 -4.29
N SER A 294 5.85 20.50 -4.29
CA SER A 294 6.98 19.94 -3.57
C SER A 294 8.31 20.35 -4.22
N GLY A 295 8.33 20.59 -5.53
CA GLY A 295 9.52 20.92 -6.31
C GLY A 295 10.51 19.76 -6.47
N LEU A 296 10.12 18.53 -6.15
CA LEU A 296 10.99 17.35 -6.25
C LEU A 296 11.19 16.96 -7.72
N PRO A 297 12.44 16.92 -8.23
CA PRO A 297 12.71 16.58 -9.62
C PRO A 297 12.55 15.09 -9.93
N ASN A 298 12.54 14.24 -8.90
CA ASN A 298 12.49 12.78 -8.98
C ASN A 298 11.12 12.24 -8.51
N ALA A 299 10.07 13.05 -8.55
CA ALA A 299 8.71 12.65 -8.21
C ALA A 299 7.87 12.36 -9.45
N THR A 300 7.09 11.28 -9.41
CA THR A 300 6.16 10.90 -10.47
C THR A 300 4.87 10.34 -9.89
N VAL A 301 3.82 10.25 -10.69
CA VAL A 301 2.47 9.89 -10.23
C VAL A 301 2.07 8.51 -10.73
N LEU A 302 1.55 7.69 -9.82
CA LEU A 302 0.75 6.51 -10.14
C LEU A 302 -0.73 6.89 -9.99
N ASP A 303 -1.43 7.01 -11.12
CA ASP A 303 -2.85 7.33 -11.14
C ASP A 303 -3.69 6.06 -10.94
N LEU A 304 -4.32 5.94 -9.76
CA LEU A 304 -5.21 4.86 -9.36
C LEU A 304 -6.69 5.21 -9.48
N ALA A 305 -7.06 6.43 -9.88
CA ALA A 305 -8.45 6.93 -9.76
C ALA A 305 -9.50 6.00 -10.40
N THR A 306 -9.11 5.31 -11.47
CA THR A 306 -9.97 4.38 -12.24
C THR A 306 -9.56 2.91 -12.11
N ALA A 307 -8.55 2.60 -11.27
CA ALA A 307 -7.92 1.29 -11.22
C ALA A 307 -8.89 0.15 -10.88
N PHE A 308 -9.94 0.44 -10.13
CA PHE A 308 -10.92 -0.57 -9.68
C PHE A 308 -12.28 -0.47 -10.38
N ASN A 309 -12.43 0.36 -11.41
CA ASN A 309 -13.69 0.47 -12.16
C ASN A 309 -14.13 -0.93 -12.65
N GLY A 310 -15.39 -1.28 -12.38
CA GLY A 310 -15.93 -2.61 -12.64
C GLY A 310 -15.61 -3.64 -11.56
N ARG A 311 -15.00 -3.25 -10.45
CA ARG A 311 -14.66 -4.11 -9.29
C ARG A 311 -14.94 -3.44 -7.95
N ARG A 312 -15.57 -2.26 -7.94
CA ARG A 312 -15.82 -1.48 -6.72
C ARG A 312 -16.90 -2.12 -5.85
N LEU A 313 -17.00 -1.66 -4.61
CA LEU A 313 -18.02 -2.12 -3.68
C LEU A 313 -19.41 -1.86 -4.25
N CYS A 314 -20.25 -2.89 -4.26
CA CYS A 314 -21.62 -2.89 -4.79
C CYS A 314 -21.78 -2.53 -6.26
N GLU A 315 -20.70 -2.50 -7.05
CA GLU A 315 -20.78 -2.24 -8.48
C GLU A 315 -21.47 -3.41 -9.21
N ASN A 316 -22.36 -3.09 -10.16
CA ASN A 316 -23.24 -4.06 -10.82
C ASN A 316 -22.54 -5.15 -11.65
N THR A 317 -21.24 -5.03 -11.86
CA THR A 317 -20.39 -6.01 -12.56
C THR A 317 -19.86 -7.12 -11.65
N VAL A 318 -19.76 -6.88 -10.35
CA VAL A 318 -19.20 -7.81 -9.34
C VAL A 318 -20.22 -8.13 -8.26
N GLY A 319 -19.87 -8.91 -7.23
CA GLY A 319 -20.77 -9.25 -6.12
C GLY A 319 -20.23 -10.07 -4.97
N LEU A 320 -21.13 -10.40 -4.06
CA LEU A 320 -20.88 -11.33 -2.97
C LEU A 320 -20.76 -12.76 -3.53
N TYR A 321 -20.05 -13.61 -2.81
CA TYR A 321 -19.86 -15.01 -3.20
C TYR A 321 -21.18 -15.76 -3.42
N GLU A 322 -22.14 -15.58 -2.50
CA GLU A 322 -23.48 -16.16 -2.58
C GLU A 322 -24.32 -15.63 -3.75
N GLU A 323 -24.15 -14.37 -4.16
CA GLU A 323 -24.87 -13.80 -5.30
C GLU A 323 -24.34 -14.33 -6.63
N LYS A 324 -23.03 -14.58 -6.70
CA LYS A 324 -22.35 -15.10 -7.89
C LYS A 324 -22.34 -16.62 -7.97
N GLY A 325 -22.81 -17.32 -6.93
CA GLY A 325 -22.84 -18.78 -6.89
C GLY A 325 -21.46 -19.44 -6.83
N ILE A 326 -20.45 -18.74 -6.30
CA ILE A 326 -19.06 -19.25 -6.18
C ILE A 326 -18.70 -19.53 -4.73
N ALA A 327 -17.93 -20.60 -4.46
CA ALA A 327 -17.73 -21.13 -3.11
C ALA A 327 -16.94 -20.19 -2.19
N GLY A 328 -15.98 -19.45 -2.72
CA GLY A 328 -15.09 -18.57 -1.97
C GLY A 328 -13.95 -18.04 -2.83
N TRP A 329 -13.03 -17.31 -2.23
CA TRP A 329 -11.99 -16.54 -2.93
C TRP A 329 -11.02 -17.40 -3.76
N THR A 330 -10.86 -18.67 -3.41
CA THR A 330 -10.03 -19.62 -4.16
C THR A 330 -10.74 -20.20 -5.39
N SER A 331 -12.03 -19.89 -5.60
CA SER A 331 -12.79 -20.38 -6.75
C SER A 331 -12.24 -19.76 -8.05
N PRO A 332 -12.14 -20.53 -9.14
CA PRO A 332 -11.78 -19.99 -10.45
C PRO A 332 -12.66 -18.79 -10.83
N GLY A 333 -12.03 -17.68 -11.23
CA GLY A 333 -12.73 -16.45 -11.62
C GLY A 333 -13.27 -15.60 -10.46
N ALA A 334 -13.02 -15.95 -9.19
CA ALA A 334 -13.47 -15.14 -8.06
C ALA A 334 -12.97 -13.68 -8.16
N VAL A 335 -11.69 -13.48 -8.49
CA VAL A 335 -11.09 -12.15 -8.70
C VAL A 335 -11.87 -11.26 -9.68
N ASP A 336 -12.54 -11.85 -10.69
CA ASP A 336 -13.28 -11.09 -11.70
C ASP A 336 -14.74 -10.84 -11.32
N GLN A 337 -15.29 -11.66 -10.43
CA GLN A 337 -16.70 -11.67 -10.09
C GLN A 337 -16.99 -11.04 -8.72
N THR A 338 -15.96 -10.85 -7.89
CA THR A 338 -16.09 -10.32 -6.54
C THR A 338 -15.57 -8.89 -6.41
N GLU A 339 -16.10 -8.19 -5.42
CA GLU A 339 -15.71 -6.83 -5.09
C GLU A 339 -14.24 -6.78 -4.62
N TRP A 340 -13.53 -5.73 -5.01
CA TRP A 340 -12.15 -5.46 -4.59
C TRP A 340 -12.05 -4.45 -3.43
N VAL A 341 -13.20 -4.02 -2.92
CA VAL A 341 -13.33 -3.07 -1.83
C VAL A 341 -14.21 -3.68 -0.76
N ASN A 342 -13.80 -3.57 0.49
CA ASN A 342 -14.54 -4.16 1.60
C ASN A 342 -15.85 -3.43 1.91
N GLN A 343 -16.86 -4.20 2.29
CA GLN A 343 -18.15 -3.69 2.78
C GLN A 343 -17.96 -2.74 3.97
N ILE A 344 -18.78 -1.70 4.02
CA ILE A 344 -18.91 -0.82 5.16
C ILE A 344 -19.64 -1.56 6.27
N ARG A 345 -18.95 -1.71 7.39
CA ARG A 345 -19.48 -2.34 8.59
C ARG A 345 -19.89 -1.28 9.60
N THR A 346 -21.06 -1.46 10.17
CA THR A 346 -21.55 -0.73 11.34
C THR A 346 -21.08 -1.42 12.62
N VAL A 347 -21.23 -0.76 13.78
CA VAL A 347 -20.96 -1.35 15.10
C VAL A 347 -21.67 -2.70 15.28
N SER A 348 -22.91 -2.82 14.76
CA SER A 348 -23.71 -4.04 14.79
C SER A 348 -23.19 -5.17 13.88
N THR A 349 -22.27 -4.89 12.95
CA THR A 349 -21.76 -5.86 11.96
C THR A 349 -20.25 -6.07 12.00
N CYS A 350 -19.49 -5.29 12.77
CA CYS A 350 -18.04 -5.45 12.97
C CYS A 350 -17.63 -6.07 14.31
N CYS A 351 -18.41 -5.86 15.37
CA CYS A 351 -17.77 -5.73 16.69
C CYS A 351 -18.24 -6.74 17.75
N SER A 352 -19.31 -7.50 17.50
CA SER A 352 -19.67 -8.67 18.32
C SER A 352 -19.42 -9.95 17.52
N ASN A 353 -18.51 -10.81 17.99
CA ASN A 353 -18.15 -12.10 17.37
C ASN A 353 -17.83 -12.02 15.86
N SER A 354 -17.29 -10.88 15.41
CA SER A 354 -16.92 -10.67 14.00
C SER A 354 -15.39 -10.61 13.89
N PRO A 355 -14.80 -11.27 12.87
CA PRO A 355 -13.36 -11.23 12.63
C PRO A 355 -12.89 -9.95 11.91
N TYR A 356 -13.82 -9.06 11.57
CA TYR A 356 -13.58 -7.82 10.84
C TYR A 356 -13.29 -6.66 11.79
N TYR A 357 -12.49 -5.70 11.30
CA TYR A 357 -12.35 -4.41 11.94
C TYR A 357 -13.26 -3.39 11.26
N ILE A 358 -13.83 -2.47 12.04
CA ILE A 358 -14.65 -1.39 11.46
C ILE A 358 -13.81 -0.51 10.51
N GLN A 359 -12.53 -0.37 10.82
CA GLN A 359 -11.57 0.40 10.02
C GLN A 359 -11.32 -0.20 8.63
N GLU A 360 -11.58 -1.50 8.43
CA GLU A 360 -11.46 -2.15 7.11
C GLU A 360 -12.58 -1.73 6.12
N SER A 361 -13.60 -1.01 6.60
CA SER A 361 -14.70 -0.52 5.77
C SER A 361 -14.19 0.35 4.63
N LEU A 362 -14.71 0.13 3.41
CA LEU A 362 -14.44 0.93 2.22
C LEU A 362 -12.97 0.93 1.75
N HIS A 363 -12.11 0.09 2.34
CA HIS A 363 -10.70 -0.02 1.94
C HIS A 363 -10.50 -1.05 0.82
N PRO A 364 -9.43 -0.89 0.03
CA PRO A 364 -9.06 -1.89 -0.98
C PRO A 364 -8.67 -3.20 -0.30
N ASN A 365 -9.36 -4.28 -0.67
CA ASN A 365 -9.19 -5.60 -0.08
C ASN A 365 -8.02 -6.37 -0.72
N TYR A 366 -7.79 -7.63 -0.36
CA TYR A 366 -6.71 -8.48 -0.88
C TYR A 366 -6.55 -8.41 -2.40
N TRP A 367 -7.64 -8.45 -3.17
CA TRP A 367 -7.57 -8.36 -4.62
C TRP A 367 -7.10 -6.99 -5.09
N ALA A 368 -7.66 -5.91 -4.55
CA ALA A 368 -7.20 -4.58 -4.88
C ALA A 368 -5.75 -4.32 -4.46
N GLN A 369 -5.32 -4.78 -3.29
CA GLN A 369 -3.95 -4.61 -2.81
C GLN A 369 -2.95 -5.30 -3.78
N LEU A 370 -3.29 -6.50 -4.26
CA LEU A 370 -2.52 -7.18 -5.29
C LEU A 370 -2.62 -6.51 -6.67
N ALA A 371 -3.75 -5.90 -7.01
CA ALA A 371 -3.89 -5.12 -8.23
C ALA A 371 -2.96 -3.90 -8.20
N THR A 372 -2.94 -3.14 -7.11
CA THR A 372 -2.05 -1.98 -6.98
C THR A 372 -0.59 -2.43 -6.95
N ARG A 373 -0.26 -3.52 -6.25
CA ARG A 373 1.08 -4.16 -6.30
C ARG A 373 1.51 -4.48 -7.74
N SER A 374 0.62 -4.99 -8.57
CA SER A 374 0.89 -5.27 -9.98
C SER A 374 1.28 -4.00 -10.75
N CYS A 375 0.59 -2.89 -10.48
CA CYS A 375 0.94 -1.58 -11.05
C CYS A 375 2.23 -1.00 -10.46
N VAL A 376 2.49 -1.13 -9.15
CA VAL A 376 3.76 -0.70 -8.53
C VAL A 376 4.94 -1.50 -9.07
N ARG A 377 4.79 -2.80 -9.34
CA ARG A 377 5.82 -3.60 -10.04
C ARG A 377 6.09 -3.08 -11.44
N GLN A 378 5.04 -2.73 -12.19
CA GLN A 378 5.20 -2.14 -13.52
C GLN A 378 5.81 -0.73 -13.46
N ALA A 379 5.52 0.02 -12.40
CA ALA A 379 6.12 1.32 -12.13
C ALA A 379 7.60 1.18 -11.80
N TRP A 380 8.00 0.15 -11.04
CA TRP A 380 9.41 -0.14 -10.75
C TRP A 380 10.25 -0.33 -12.03
N ASN A 381 9.66 -0.94 -13.07
CA ASN A 381 10.21 -0.97 -14.43
C ASN A 381 11.69 -1.39 -14.49
N GLY A 382 12.04 -2.48 -13.77
CA GLY A 382 13.40 -3.03 -13.76
C GLY A 382 14.45 -2.12 -13.13
N GLY A 383 14.07 -1.20 -12.24
CA GLY A 383 14.98 -0.25 -11.58
C GLY A 383 15.07 1.11 -12.26
N ALA A 384 14.21 1.39 -13.24
CA ALA A 384 14.03 2.71 -13.83
C ALA A 384 12.58 3.19 -13.60
N PRO A 385 12.25 3.61 -12.36
CA PRO A 385 10.86 3.83 -11.98
C PRO A 385 10.15 4.86 -12.87
N ARG A 386 8.86 4.63 -13.14
CA ARG A 386 8.01 5.50 -13.96
C ARG A 386 6.63 5.67 -13.34
N GLY A 387 6.02 6.82 -13.62
CA GLY A 387 4.60 7.03 -13.38
C GLY A 387 3.74 6.42 -14.48
N GLY A 388 2.43 6.56 -14.34
CA GLY A 388 1.46 6.11 -15.32
C GLY A 388 0.07 5.93 -14.72
N ARG A 389 -0.87 5.48 -15.54
CA ARG A 389 -2.23 5.17 -15.09
C ARG A 389 -2.42 3.67 -14.93
N CYS A 390 -2.84 3.26 -13.73
CA CYS A 390 -3.17 1.88 -13.42
C CYS A 390 -4.61 1.57 -13.87
N THR A 391 -4.79 0.50 -14.66
CA THR A 391 -6.10 0.03 -15.12
C THR A 391 -6.16 -1.49 -15.18
N ILE A 392 -7.36 -2.06 -15.12
CA ILE A 392 -7.58 -3.48 -15.35
C ILE A 392 -7.28 -3.78 -16.82
N ALA A 393 -6.34 -4.69 -17.08
CA ALA A 393 -5.91 -5.07 -18.42
C ALA A 393 -6.67 -6.28 -18.98
N GLY A 394 -7.32 -7.05 -18.12
CA GLY A 394 -8.07 -8.24 -18.50
C GLY A 394 -8.53 -9.05 -17.30
N THR A 395 -9.12 -10.21 -17.58
CA THR A 395 -9.66 -11.10 -16.54
C THR A 395 -8.60 -12.02 -15.94
N GLY A 396 -8.80 -12.41 -14.69
CA GLY A 396 -8.00 -13.41 -13.99
C GLY A 396 -6.68 -12.87 -13.46
N LEU A 397 -5.76 -13.80 -13.17
CA LEU A 397 -4.50 -13.51 -12.50
C LEU A 397 -3.30 -13.66 -13.45
N VAL A 398 -2.23 -12.97 -13.12
CA VAL A 398 -0.86 -13.16 -13.61
C VAL A 398 0.07 -13.19 -12.40
N ASN A 399 0.81 -14.28 -12.21
CA ASN A 399 1.67 -14.50 -11.04
C ASN A 399 0.95 -14.31 -9.68
N GLY A 400 -0.32 -14.73 -9.61
CA GLY A 400 -1.13 -14.62 -8.40
C GLY A 400 -1.81 -13.26 -8.18
N GLU A 401 -1.60 -12.29 -9.07
CA GLU A 401 -2.14 -10.94 -8.94
C GLU A 401 -3.11 -10.59 -10.07
N PRO A 402 -4.10 -9.72 -9.85
CA PRO A 402 -4.98 -9.27 -10.92
C PRO A 402 -4.21 -8.72 -12.12
N ARG A 403 -4.71 -8.98 -13.33
CA ARG A 403 -4.12 -8.48 -14.56
C ARG A 403 -4.35 -6.98 -14.70
N MET A 404 -3.34 -6.22 -14.28
CA MET A 404 -3.32 -4.77 -14.39
C MET A 404 -2.34 -4.30 -15.47
N SER A 405 -2.57 -3.10 -16.00
CA SER A 405 -1.66 -2.40 -16.91
C SER A 405 -1.33 -1.02 -16.36
N LEU A 406 -0.05 -0.65 -16.44
CA LEU A 406 0.43 0.71 -16.22
C LEU A 406 0.70 1.39 -17.56
N GLY A 407 -0.29 2.17 -18.01
CA GLY A 407 -0.26 2.93 -19.26
C GLY A 407 0.52 4.23 -19.17
#